data_AF-A0A0M3IGY4-F1
#
_entry.id   AF-A0A0M3IGY4-F1
#
_cell.length_a   1.000
_cell.length_b   1.000
_cell.length_c   1.000
_cell.angle_alpha   90.00
_cell.angle_beta   90.00
_cell.angle_gamma   90.00
#
_symmetry.space_group_name_H-M   'P 1'
#
loop_
_entity.id
_entity.type
_entity.pdbx_description
1 polymer ?
#
loop_
_entity_poly.entity_id
_entity_poly.type
_entity_poly.pdbx_seq_one_letter_code
_entity_poly.pdbx_strand_id
1 'polypeptide(L)'
;MPERNALFVEPGKELNGIGHEAGNTTKCVIGVHTCGDLAVSIIKEFVADPTARVLLHFGCCYHKLNGGQDKRFIQCCSDEPSSTGMIANGKGVGFPLSDTYANFSLSYAKRELSCHAIEIFQWRLLDEHSVNDFRIQCFRSVLEWLIVKASRRKDQSILERNIRHMRLRHVKARHLGCFWDYFKAVLNDKKQLFEHINAMLEEDPLVRMEVDGMISQWHRVLAVYTIRLIIAKLTETVILEDRRCYLTERGYNAHLVALFDPRLSARNIALICIK
;
A
#
# COMPACT_ATOMS: atom_id res chain seq x y z
N MET A 1 19.23 -25.34 -8.32
CA MET A 1 18.19 -24.55 -7.62
C MET A 1 17.37 -25.54 -6.82
N PRO A 2 17.10 -25.35 -5.51
CA PRO A 2 16.22 -26.26 -4.79
C PRO A 2 14.84 -26.23 -5.45
N GLU A 3 14.29 -27.40 -5.74
CA GLU A 3 12.95 -27.55 -6.31
C GLU A 3 11.93 -26.89 -5.37
N ARG A 4 11.28 -25.83 -5.86
CA ARG A 4 10.21 -25.17 -5.13
C ARG A 4 8.92 -25.97 -5.33
N ASN A 5 8.67 -26.93 -4.46
CA ASN A 5 7.40 -27.64 -4.41
C ASN A 5 6.35 -26.75 -3.72
N ALA A 6 5.70 -25.88 -4.49
CA ALA A 6 4.52 -25.15 -4.04
C ALA A 6 3.30 -26.07 -4.16
N LEU A 7 2.67 -26.42 -3.03
CA LEU A 7 1.43 -27.19 -3.02
C LEU A 7 0.25 -26.21 -3.12
N PHE A 8 -0.55 -26.33 -4.18
CA PHE A 8 -1.79 -25.57 -4.30
C PHE A 8 -2.87 -26.26 -3.47
N VAL A 9 -3.43 -25.55 -2.51
CA VAL A 9 -4.46 -26.06 -1.59
C VAL A 9 -5.76 -25.36 -1.95
N GLU A 10 -6.72 -26.13 -2.45
CA GLU A 10 -8.05 -25.60 -2.76
C GLU A 10 -8.81 -25.27 -1.46
N PRO A 11 -9.66 -24.22 -1.47
CA PRO A 11 -10.47 -23.87 -0.31
C PRO A 11 -11.31 -25.07 0.17
N GLY A 12 -11.18 -25.43 1.45
CA GLY A 12 -11.90 -26.56 2.06
C GLY A 12 -11.18 -27.91 1.99
N LYS A 13 -9.98 -27.98 1.38
CA LYS A 13 -9.17 -29.19 1.37
C LYS A 13 -8.34 -29.28 2.66
N GLU A 14 -8.46 -30.39 3.39
CA GLU A 14 -7.65 -30.62 4.59
C GLU A 14 -6.17 -30.62 4.25
N LEU A 15 -5.38 -29.85 5.00
CA LEU A 15 -3.93 -29.87 4.96
C LEU A 15 -3.42 -31.14 5.66
N ASN A 16 -3.53 -32.27 4.96
CA ASN A 16 -2.84 -33.49 5.34
C ASN A 16 -1.36 -33.27 5.08
N GLY A 17 -0.67 -32.74 6.10
CA GLY A 17 0.76 -32.50 6.06
C GLY A 17 1.49 -33.78 5.67
N ILE A 18 2.58 -33.66 4.93
CA ILE A 18 3.46 -34.77 4.50
C ILE A 18 4.31 -35.28 5.70
N GLY A 19 3.76 -35.22 6.92
CA GLY A 19 4.41 -35.70 8.12
C GLY A 19 4.18 -37.20 8.25
N HIS A 20 5.26 -37.97 8.38
CA HIS A 20 5.21 -39.40 8.67
C HIS A 20 4.21 -39.70 9.79
N GLU A 21 3.28 -40.64 9.57
CA GLU A 21 2.18 -41.04 10.47
C GLU A 21 2.62 -41.64 11.83
N ALA A 22 3.92 -41.63 12.15
CA ALA A 22 4.48 -42.15 13.39
C ALA A 22 5.00 -41.07 14.36
N GLY A 23 4.84 -39.78 14.06
CA GLY A 23 5.40 -38.66 14.83
C GLY A 23 4.35 -37.65 15.30
N ASN A 24 4.71 -36.87 16.32
CA ASN A 24 3.91 -35.78 16.91
C ASN A 24 3.20 -34.95 15.81
N THR A 25 1.86 -35.00 15.78
CA THR A 25 1.02 -34.36 14.76
C THR A 25 0.86 -32.86 14.97
N THR A 26 1.54 -32.29 15.95
CA THR A 26 1.50 -30.86 16.27
C THR A 26 2.06 -30.02 15.13
N LYS A 27 1.24 -29.09 14.62
CA LYS A 27 1.60 -28.15 13.55
C LYS A 27 1.91 -26.76 14.10
N CYS A 28 2.90 -26.11 13.49
CA CYS A 28 3.15 -24.68 13.61
C CYS A 28 2.80 -24.01 12.28
N VAL A 29 1.87 -23.07 12.30
CA VAL A 29 1.42 -22.34 11.12
C VAL A 29 2.22 -21.06 11.00
N ILE A 30 3.01 -20.94 9.93
CA ILE A 30 3.83 -19.76 9.66
C ILE A 30 3.33 -19.07 8.41
N GLY A 31 2.84 -17.83 8.57
CA GLY A 31 2.42 -16.97 7.46
C GLY A 31 3.40 -15.84 7.26
N VAL A 32 4.20 -15.87 6.19
CA VAL A 32 5.10 -14.77 5.81
C VAL A 32 4.58 -14.11 4.55
N HIS A 33 4.50 -12.78 4.53
CA HIS A 33 3.91 -12.02 3.42
C HIS A 33 2.48 -12.48 3.07
N THR A 34 1.64 -12.66 4.08
CA THR A 34 0.22 -13.01 3.87
C THR A 34 -0.56 -11.74 3.51
N CYS A 35 -0.92 -11.63 2.24
CA CYS A 35 -1.44 -10.38 1.67
C CYS A 35 -2.97 -10.42 1.57
N GLY A 36 -3.62 -9.33 1.99
CA GLY A 36 -5.07 -9.21 1.97
C GLY A 36 -5.76 -10.32 2.77
N ASP A 37 -6.81 -10.89 2.21
CA ASP A 37 -7.67 -11.85 2.90
C ASP A 37 -7.00 -13.22 3.11
N LEU A 38 -5.86 -13.50 2.46
CA LEU A 38 -5.05 -14.70 2.76
C LEU A 38 -4.61 -14.73 4.22
N ALA A 39 -4.26 -13.56 4.79
CA ALA A 39 -3.93 -13.45 6.20
C ALA A 39 -5.07 -13.94 7.10
N VAL A 40 -6.30 -13.59 6.72
CA VAL A 40 -7.50 -13.95 7.47
C VAL A 40 -7.82 -15.43 7.33
N SER A 41 -7.68 -15.98 6.12
CA SER A 41 -7.87 -17.41 5.89
C SER A 41 -6.91 -18.25 6.72
N ILE A 42 -5.64 -17.86 6.82
CA ILE A 42 -4.64 -18.57 7.63
C ILE A 42 -4.99 -18.52 9.12
N ILE A 43 -5.44 -17.37 9.63
CA ILE A 43 -5.86 -17.24 11.03
C ILE A 43 -7.09 -18.12 11.32
N LYS A 44 -8.07 -18.14 10.40
CA LYS A 44 -9.26 -18.99 10.53
C LYS A 44 -8.92 -20.48 10.48
N GLU A 45 -8.04 -20.87 9.56
CA GLU A 45 -7.56 -22.24 9.44
C GLU A 45 -6.79 -22.67 10.70
N PHE A 46 -5.92 -21.80 11.22
CA PHE A 46 -5.26 -22.04 12.49
C PHE A 46 -6.28 -22.29 13.60
N VAL A 47 -7.37 -21.52 13.70
CA VAL A 47 -8.42 -21.74 14.70
C VAL A 47 -9.14 -23.08 14.48
N ALA A 48 -9.48 -23.41 13.23
CA ALA A 48 -10.22 -24.61 12.87
C ALA A 48 -9.42 -25.91 13.07
N ASP A 49 -8.12 -25.91 12.80
CA ASP A 49 -7.26 -27.08 12.92
C ASP A 49 -6.86 -27.33 14.40
N PRO A 50 -7.32 -28.42 15.05
CA PRO A 50 -6.94 -28.75 16.42
C PRO A 50 -5.48 -29.19 16.56
N THR A 51 -4.85 -29.63 15.47
CA THR A 51 -3.42 -30.02 15.45
C THR A 51 -2.50 -28.81 15.37
N ALA A 52 -3.00 -27.65 14.94
CA ALA A 52 -2.25 -26.40 14.89
C ALA A 52 -2.15 -25.76 16.29
N ARG A 53 -0.99 -25.95 16.93
CA ARG A 53 -0.73 -25.45 18.29
C ARG A 53 -0.10 -24.08 18.35
N VAL A 54 0.62 -23.68 17.31
CA VAL A 54 1.32 -22.39 17.25
C VAL A 54 1.00 -21.68 15.94
N LEU A 55 0.70 -20.38 16.04
CA LEU A 55 0.59 -19.46 14.91
C LEU A 55 1.73 -18.43 15.00
N LEU A 56 2.42 -18.23 13.89
CA LEU A 56 3.37 -17.15 13.69
C LEU A 56 3.05 -16.44 12.37
N HIS A 57 2.45 -15.25 12.45
CA HIS A 57 1.79 -14.67 11.28
C HIS A 57 2.14 -13.20 11.03
N PHE A 58 2.53 -12.87 9.79
CA PHE A 58 2.92 -11.54 9.33
C PHE A 58 2.06 -11.08 8.13
N GLY A 59 1.19 -10.10 8.36
CA GLY A 59 0.44 -9.44 7.29
C GLY A 59 1.33 -8.52 6.42
N CYS A 60 0.98 -8.32 5.14
CA CYS A 60 1.73 -7.42 4.23
C CYS A 60 0.91 -6.33 3.55
N CYS A 61 -0.04 -6.72 2.70
CA CYS A 61 -0.75 -5.82 1.80
C CYS A 61 -2.19 -5.61 2.29
N TYR A 62 -2.33 -4.77 3.31
CA TYR A 62 -3.63 -4.48 3.91
C TYR A 62 -4.62 -3.84 2.95
N HIS A 63 -4.15 -3.10 1.93
CA HIS A 63 -4.99 -2.55 0.86
C HIS A 63 -5.72 -3.62 0.02
N LYS A 64 -5.31 -4.89 0.10
CA LYS A 64 -5.99 -6.02 -0.55
C LYS A 64 -7.06 -6.67 0.34
N LEU A 65 -7.23 -6.22 1.58
CA LEU A 65 -8.31 -6.71 2.45
C LEU A 65 -9.68 -6.37 1.83
N ASN A 66 -10.65 -7.25 2.04
CA ASN A 66 -12.00 -7.14 1.48
C ASN A 66 -11.96 -7.02 -0.05
N GLY A 67 -11.03 -7.74 -0.68
CA GLY A 67 -10.78 -7.71 -2.12
C GLY A 67 -10.31 -6.36 -2.71
N GLY A 68 -10.06 -5.32 -1.90
CA GLY A 68 -9.69 -3.99 -2.39
C GLY A 68 -10.75 -3.31 -3.28
N GLN A 69 -12.00 -3.75 -3.21
CA GLN A 69 -13.10 -3.34 -4.10
C GLN A 69 -13.52 -1.87 -3.92
N ASP A 70 -13.22 -1.27 -2.76
CA ASP A 70 -13.51 0.13 -2.44
C ASP A 70 -12.44 1.12 -2.96
N LYS A 71 -11.52 0.65 -3.82
CA LYS A 71 -10.56 1.53 -4.49
C LYS A 71 -11.28 2.44 -5.48
N ARG A 72 -11.40 3.72 -5.13
CA ARG A 72 -12.14 4.73 -5.91
C ARG A 72 -11.66 4.94 -7.36
N PHE A 73 -10.40 4.61 -7.67
CA PHE A 73 -9.79 4.79 -9.00
C PHE A 73 -9.09 3.50 -9.44
N ILE A 74 -9.85 2.42 -9.66
CA ILE A 74 -9.33 1.19 -10.26
C ILE A 74 -8.93 1.50 -11.71
N GLN A 75 -7.72 1.11 -12.08
CA GLN A 75 -7.28 1.08 -13.47
C GLN A 75 -7.93 -0.16 -14.09
N CYS A 76 -9.18 -0.06 -14.54
CA CYS A 76 -9.84 -1.15 -15.26
C CYS A 76 -9.15 -1.29 -16.62
N CYS A 77 -8.38 -2.36 -16.82
CA CYS A 77 -7.93 -2.78 -18.15
C CYS A 77 -8.92 -3.75 -18.79
N SER A 78 -10.19 -3.71 -18.37
CA SER A 78 -11.27 -4.55 -18.88
C SER A 78 -12.35 -3.64 -19.44
N ASP A 79 -12.66 -3.81 -20.73
CA ASP A 79 -13.69 -3.09 -21.47
C ASP A 79 -15.13 -3.48 -21.07
N GLU A 80 -15.29 -4.31 -20.04
CA GLU A 80 -16.61 -4.74 -19.59
C GLU A 80 -17.23 -3.74 -18.61
N PRO A 81 -18.49 -3.29 -18.84
CA PRO A 81 -19.17 -2.39 -17.93
C PRO A 81 -19.36 -3.07 -16.58
N SER A 82 -18.69 -2.52 -15.56
CA SER A 82 -18.87 -2.94 -14.17
C SER A 82 -20.32 -2.69 -13.76
N SER A 83 -21.10 -3.76 -13.66
CA SER A 83 -22.42 -3.77 -13.08
C SER A 83 -22.35 -3.24 -11.63
N THR A 84 -23.02 -2.12 -11.41
CA THR A 84 -23.73 -1.75 -10.18
C THR A 84 -23.07 -2.17 -8.85
N GLY A 85 -22.19 -1.32 -8.33
CA GLY A 85 -22.50 -0.49 -7.14
C GLY A 85 -23.05 -1.14 -5.87
N MET A 86 -22.89 -2.44 -5.63
CA MET A 86 -23.15 -3.01 -4.31
C MET A 86 -21.86 -3.02 -3.48
N ILE A 87 -21.67 -1.97 -2.69
CA ILE A 87 -20.82 -2.05 -1.51
C ILE A 87 -21.50 -3.09 -0.62
N ALA A 88 -21.05 -4.34 -0.70
CA ALA A 88 -21.49 -5.34 0.24
C ALA A 88 -21.11 -4.82 1.64
N ASN A 89 -22.12 -4.43 2.42
CA ASN A 89 -22.07 -4.31 3.87
C ASN A 89 -21.84 -5.70 4.49
N GLY A 90 -20.82 -6.41 4.01
CA GLY A 90 -20.44 -7.73 4.48
C GLY A 90 -19.65 -7.58 5.75
N LYS A 91 -20.31 -7.80 6.89
CA LYS A 91 -19.63 -8.38 8.05
C LYS A 91 -18.87 -9.62 7.56
N GLY A 92 -17.53 -9.49 7.45
CA GLY A 92 -16.63 -10.47 6.82
C GLY A 92 -16.66 -10.39 5.29
N VAL A 93 -15.54 -10.18 4.58
CA VAL A 93 -14.33 -11.01 4.63
C VAL A 93 -13.08 -10.14 4.51
N GLY A 94 -12.22 -10.17 5.54
CA GLY A 94 -11.01 -9.37 5.61
C GLY A 94 -10.92 -8.60 6.93
N PHE A 95 -11.28 -7.31 6.95
CA PHE A 95 -11.34 -6.45 8.13
C PHE A 95 -12.73 -5.80 8.27
N PRO A 96 -13.30 -5.73 9.48
CA PRO A 96 -12.81 -6.33 10.74
C PRO A 96 -13.03 -7.86 10.75
N LEU A 97 -12.26 -8.56 11.56
CA LEU A 97 -12.40 -10.01 11.80
C LEU A 97 -12.91 -10.31 13.22
N SER A 98 -12.57 -9.48 14.19
CA SER A 98 -13.03 -9.57 15.58
C SER A 98 -14.37 -8.89 15.80
N ASP A 99 -15.07 -9.30 16.85
CA ASP A 99 -16.29 -8.63 17.31
C ASP A 99 -15.97 -7.28 17.97
N THR A 100 -14.81 -7.16 18.61
CA THR A 100 -14.29 -5.91 19.20
C THR A 100 -14.25 -4.76 18.19
N TYR A 101 -13.84 -5.04 16.95
CA TYR A 101 -13.76 -4.03 15.88
C TYR A 101 -14.96 -4.04 14.93
N ALA A 102 -16.07 -4.72 15.27
CA ALA A 102 -17.21 -4.90 14.37
C ALA A 102 -17.83 -3.59 13.86
N ASN A 103 -17.76 -2.51 14.65
CA ASN A 103 -18.28 -1.18 14.29
C ASN A 103 -17.22 -0.23 13.71
N PHE A 104 -16.03 -0.75 13.41
CA PHE A 104 -14.92 0.04 12.89
C PHE A 104 -14.63 -0.31 11.43
N SER A 105 -14.36 0.71 10.60
CA SER A 105 -14.06 0.51 9.19
C SER A 105 -12.81 1.29 8.76
N LEU A 106 -12.08 0.71 7.82
CA LEU A 106 -10.92 1.32 7.19
C LEU A 106 -11.17 1.41 5.69
N SER A 107 -11.11 2.63 5.15
CA SER A 107 -11.15 2.85 3.70
C SER A 107 -9.89 2.29 3.04
N TYR A 108 -9.96 2.04 1.73
CA TYR A 108 -8.82 1.66 0.91
C TYR A 108 -7.59 2.52 1.18
N ALA A 109 -7.74 3.85 1.24
CA ALA A 109 -6.65 4.78 1.48
C ALA A 109 -5.98 4.57 2.85
N LYS A 110 -6.75 4.26 3.91
CA LYS A 110 -6.20 3.95 5.23
C LYS A 110 -5.47 2.61 5.22
N ARG A 111 -6.01 1.60 4.53
CA ARG A 111 -5.38 0.28 4.38
C ARG A 111 -4.15 0.29 3.48
N GLU A 112 -4.10 1.18 2.49
CA GLU A 112 -2.91 1.44 1.70
C GLU A 112 -1.88 2.17 2.55
N LEU A 113 -2.32 3.15 3.34
CA LEU A 113 -1.45 3.88 4.24
C LEU A 113 -0.77 2.97 5.27
N SER A 114 -1.50 2.02 5.87
CA SER A 114 -0.91 1.05 6.80
C SER A 114 0.15 0.16 6.16
N CYS A 115 0.29 0.18 4.83
CA CYS A 115 1.35 -0.54 4.17
C CYS A 115 2.70 0.21 4.18
N HIS A 116 2.75 1.46 4.63
CA HIS A 116 3.98 2.26 4.69
C HIS A 116 4.67 2.13 6.05
N ALA A 117 5.99 2.33 6.07
CA ALA A 117 6.82 2.31 7.27
C ALA A 117 7.63 3.60 7.36
N ILE A 118 7.83 4.07 8.59
CA ILE A 118 8.50 5.34 8.88
C ILE A 118 10.01 5.16 9.03
N GLU A 119 10.47 3.97 9.36
CA GLU A 119 11.82 3.73 9.87
C GLU A 119 12.88 3.97 8.80
N ILE A 120 12.64 3.53 7.56
CA ILE A 120 13.52 3.83 6.42
C ILE A 120 13.51 5.33 6.12
N PHE A 121 12.35 5.99 6.24
CA PHE A 121 12.23 7.42 6.00
C PHE A 121 12.95 8.25 7.06
N GLN A 122 12.83 7.88 8.33
CA GLN A 122 13.54 8.50 9.45
C GLN A 122 15.05 8.36 9.27
N TRP A 123 15.53 7.16 8.91
CA TRP A 123 16.95 6.96 8.63
C TRP A 123 17.43 7.86 7.49
N ARG A 124 16.68 7.92 6.38
CA ARG A 124 17.00 8.81 5.24
C ARG A 124 16.96 10.30 5.59
N LEU A 125 16.15 10.72 6.55
CA LEU A 125 16.08 12.11 7.03
C LEU A 125 17.30 12.49 7.87
N LEU A 126 17.87 11.53 8.61
CA LEU A 126 19.00 11.74 9.50
C LEU A 126 20.35 11.52 8.81
N ASP A 127 20.39 10.62 7.83
CA ASP A 127 21.54 10.44 6.94
C ASP A 127 21.58 11.64 5.98
N GLU A 128 22.72 12.34 5.88
CA GLU A 128 22.90 13.54 5.05
C GLU A 128 22.74 13.21 3.55
N HIS A 129 21.50 13.05 3.10
CA HIS A 129 21.15 12.89 1.71
C HIS A 129 20.90 14.25 1.04
N SER A 130 20.94 14.26 -0.29
CA SER A 130 20.52 15.41 -1.08
C SER A 130 19.10 15.83 -0.72
N VAL A 131 18.90 17.08 -0.30
CA VAL A 131 17.58 17.71 -0.04
C VAL A 131 16.57 17.43 -1.17
N ASN A 132 17.06 17.21 -2.41
CA ASN A 132 16.23 16.92 -3.56
C ASN A 132 15.49 15.58 -3.47
N ASP A 133 15.97 14.61 -2.68
CA ASP A 133 15.27 13.34 -2.42
C ASP A 133 13.88 13.55 -1.83
N PHE A 134 13.72 14.60 -1.03
CA PHE A 134 12.46 14.97 -0.40
C PHE A 134 11.60 15.90 -1.27
N ARG A 135 12.23 16.61 -2.21
CA ARG A 135 11.54 17.49 -3.16
C ARG A 135 10.83 16.73 -4.27
N ILE A 136 11.22 15.48 -4.57
CA ILE A 136 10.56 14.67 -5.62
C ILE A 136 9.05 14.60 -5.44
N GLN A 137 8.55 14.43 -4.21
CA GLN A 137 7.11 14.34 -4.00
C GLN A 137 6.42 15.67 -4.31
N CYS A 138 7.03 16.79 -3.95
CA CYS A 138 6.57 18.12 -4.34
C CYS A 138 6.60 18.30 -5.86
N PHE A 139 7.69 17.90 -6.53
CA PHE A 139 7.79 17.94 -7.99
C PHE A 139 6.74 17.07 -8.68
N ARG A 140 6.45 15.88 -8.13
CA ARG A 140 5.36 15.00 -8.60
C ARG A 140 4.01 15.70 -8.49
N SER A 141 3.72 16.34 -7.36
CA SER A 141 2.47 17.07 -7.16
C SER A 141 2.32 18.28 -8.09
N VAL A 142 3.40 19.03 -8.32
CA VAL A 142 3.40 20.18 -9.25
C VAL A 142 3.21 19.73 -10.70
N LEU A 143 3.86 18.63 -11.11
CA LEU A 143 3.65 18.06 -12.44
C LEU A 143 2.22 17.57 -12.64
N GLU A 144 1.63 16.88 -11.65
CA GLU A 144 0.23 16.47 -11.69
C GLU A 144 -0.70 17.67 -11.85
N TRP A 145 -0.42 18.77 -11.14
CA TRP A 145 -1.16 20.02 -11.27
C TRP A 145 -1.02 20.63 -12.66
N LEU A 146 0.19 20.67 -13.24
CA LEU A 146 0.41 21.15 -14.62
C LEU A 146 -0.36 20.32 -15.63
N ILE A 147 -0.33 18.99 -15.49
CA ILE A 147 -1.09 18.05 -16.32
C ILE A 147 -2.58 18.37 -16.28
N VAL A 148 -3.14 18.56 -15.07
CA VAL A 148 -4.57 18.88 -14.90
C VAL A 148 -4.90 20.26 -15.46
N LYS A 149 -4.05 21.27 -15.25
CA LYS A 149 -4.23 22.64 -15.78
C LYS A 149 -4.19 22.64 -17.31
N ALA A 150 -3.24 21.93 -17.91
CA ALA A 150 -3.08 21.80 -19.35
C ALA A 150 -4.23 21.03 -20.01
N SER A 151 -4.82 20.05 -19.30
CA SER A 151 -5.97 19.27 -19.76
C SER A 151 -7.31 20.03 -19.68
N ARG A 152 -7.36 21.19 -19.01
CA ARG A 152 -8.57 22.03 -18.88
C ARG A 152 -8.63 23.17 -19.90
N ARG A 153 -7.57 23.42 -20.67
CA ARG A 153 -7.57 24.43 -21.75
C ARG A 153 -8.27 23.86 -23.00
N LYS A 154 -9.02 24.74 -23.68
CA LYS A 154 -10.18 24.50 -24.56
C LYS A 154 -9.98 23.70 -25.86
N ASP A 155 -8.86 23.02 -26.10
CA ASP A 155 -8.64 22.32 -27.37
C ASP A 155 -8.78 20.80 -27.25
N GLN A 156 -9.84 20.31 -27.87
CA GLN A 156 -10.49 19.04 -27.60
C GLN A 156 -10.20 18.09 -28.76
N SER A 157 -9.23 17.17 -28.62
CA SER A 157 -9.18 15.93 -29.43
C SER A 157 -8.07 14.92 -29.06
N ILE A 158 -6.97 15.33 -28.42
CA ILE A 158 -5.82 14.41 -28.22
C ILE A 158 -5.66 13.94 -26.75
N LEU A 159 -6.14 14.71 -25.77
CA LEU A 159 -5.69 14.60 -24.38
C LEU A 159 -6.71 14.00 -23.38
N GLU A 160 -7.97 13.83 -23.77
CA GLU A 160 -9.08 13.82 -22.80
C GLU A 160 -9.31 12.53 -22.02
N ARG A 161 -8.81 11.36 -22.45
CA ARG A 161 -9.20 10.10 -21.79
C ARG A 161 -8.16 9.44 -20.90
N ASN A 162 -6.86 9.65 -21.13
CA ASN A 162 -5.84 8.79 -20.50
C ASN A 162 -4.79 9.50 -19.62
N ILE A 163 -4.81 10.83 -19.49
CA ILE A 163 -3.71 11.54 -18.79
C ILE A 163 -3.85 11.58 -17.27
N ARG A 164 -5.08 11.71 -16.73
CA ARG A 164 -5.33 11.75 -15.26
C ARG A 164 -4.87 10.49 -14.51
N HIS A 165 -4.61 9.40 -15.22
CA HIS A 165 -4.15 8.12 -14.65
C HIS A 165 -2.89 7.60 -15.35
N MET A 166 -2.20 8.48 -16.08
CA MET A 166 -0.98 8.14 -16.79
C MET A 166 0.13 7.83 -15.80
N ARG A 167 0.74 6.66 -15.94
CA ARG A 167 1.89 6.29 -15.12
C ARG A 167 3.10 7.11 -15.55
N LEU A 168 3.57 7.94 -14.63
CA LEU A 168 4.85 8.63 -14.74
C LEU A 168 5.97 7.73 -14.26
N ARG A 169 7.10 7.77 -14.96
CA ARG A 169 8.28 6.99 -14.59
C ARG A 169 8.88 7.48 -13.27
N HIS A 170 9.58 6.59 -12.59
CA HIS A 170 10.34 6.94 -11.40
C HIS A 170 11.66 7.62 -11.80
N VAL A 171 11.97 8.78 -11.21
CA VAL A 171 13.22 9.51 -11.44
C VAL A 171 13.94 9.69 -10.11
N LYS A 172 15.25 9.42 -10.08
CA LYS A 172 16.09 9.55 -8.87
C LYS A 172 16.56 10.99 -8.69
N ALA A 173 16.57 11.49 -7.45
CA ALA A 173 16.81 12.90 -7.15
C ALA A 173 18.29 13.31 -7.25
N ARG A 174 19.20 12.36 -7.07
CA ARG A 174 20.66 12.55 -7.11
C ARG A 174 21.21 13.22 -8.38
N HIS A 175 20.42 13.33 -9.45
CA HIS A 175 20.83 13.95 -10.72
C HIS A 175 19.98 15.18 -11.09
N LEU A 176 19.16 15.70 -10.16
CA LEU A 176 18.23 16.80 -10.43
C LEU A 176 18.69 18.05 -9.70
N GLY A 177 18.83 19.17 -10.41
CA GLY A 177 19.13 20.48 -9.81
C GLY A 177 17.86 21.25 -9.44
N CYS A 178 16.80 21.11 -10.25
CA CYS A 178 15.53 21.80 -10.06
C CYS A 178 14.32 21.01 -10.57
N PHE A 179 13.13 21.58 -10.43
CA PHE A 179 11.89 21.02 -10.98
C PHE A 179 11.94 20.85 -12.51
N TRP A 180 12.59 21.76 -13.23
CA TRP A 180 12.64 21.70 -14.69
C TRP A 180 13.48 20.51 -15.20
N ASP A 181 14.51 20.11 -14.45
CA ASP A 181 15.26 18.89 -14.73
C ASP A 181 14.39 17.65 -14.50
N TYR A 182 13.62 17.66 -13.40
CA TYR A 182 12.65 16.61 -13.09
C TYR A 182 11.58 16.50 -14.18
N PHE A 183 11.04 17.63 -14.62
CA PHE A 183 10.01 17.73 -15.66
C PHE A 183 10.48 17.13 -16.99
N LYS A 184 11.65 17.55 -17.47
CA LYS A 184 12.29 16.99 -18.68
C LYS A 184 12.58 15.51 -18.52
N ALA A 185 13.11 15.11 -17.36
CA ALA A 185 13.37 13.71 -17.09
C ALA A 185 12.07 12.90 -17.12
N VAL A 186 11.05 13.22 -16.33
CA VAL A 186 9.85 12.39 -16.22
C VAL A 186 9.06 12.26 -17.52
N LEU A 187 9.07 13.29 -18.36
CA LEU A 187 8.32 13.32 -19.62
C LEU A 187 9.15 12.97 -20.86
N ASN A 188 10.37 12.45 -20.69
CA ASN A 188 11.26 12.16 -21.83
C ASN A 188 10.65 11.18 -22.86
N ASP A 189 9.76 10.29 -22.41
CA ASP A 189 9.04 9.30 -23.21
C ASP A 189 7.64 9.77 -23.64
N LYS A 190 7.28 11.02 -23.29
CA LYS A 190 5.94 11.61 -23.47
C LYS A 190 6.04 12.97 -24.15
N LYS A 191 6.66 13.00 -25.34
CA LYS A 191 6.99 14.22 -26.09
C LYS A 191 5.77 15.14 -26.32
N GLN A 192 4.64 14.57 -26.74
CA GLN A 192 3.41 15.35 -26.97
C GLN A 192 2.94 16.09 -25.70
N LEU A 193 2.97 15.42 -24.55
CA LEU A 193 2.58 16.04 -23.28
C LEU A 193 3.60 17.10 -22.83
N PHE A 194 4.89 16.82 -23.03
CA PHE A 194 5.96 17.78 -22.74
C PHE A 194 5.80 19.06 -23.57
N GLU A 195 5.59 18.92 -24.88
CA GLU A 195 5.38 20.03 -25.82
C GLU A 195 4.11 20.83 -25.45
N HIS A 196 3.00 20.15 -25.18
CA HIS A 196 1.74 20.79 -24.78
C HIS A 196 1.87 21.61 -23.50
N ILE A 197 2.52 21.05 -22.47
CA ILE A 197 2.75 21.78 -21.21
C ILE A 197 3.73 22.95 -21.42
N ASN A 198 4.77 22.80 -22.25
CA ASN A 198 5.69 23.89 -22.54
C ASN A 198 5.02 25.04 -23.30
N ALA A 199 4.21 24.75 -24.32
CA ALA A 199 3.43 25.77 -25.02
C ALA A 199 2.55 26.55 -24.04
N MET A 200 1.85 25.85 -23.13
CA MET A 200 1.06 26.50 -22.07
C MET A 200 1.90 27.42 -21.17
N LEU A 201 3.13 27.01 -20.83
CA LEU A 201 4.06 27.79 -19.98
C LEU A 201 4.64 29.01 -20.71
N GLU A 202 4.81 28.92 -22.03
CA GLU A 202 5.29 30.02 -22.88
C GLU A 202 4.19 31.07 -23.10
N GLU A 203 2.95 30.63 -23.31
CA GLU A 203 1.78 31.51 -23.46
C GLU A 203 1.45 32.30 -22.19
N ASP A 204 1.67 31.69 -21.01
CA ASP A 204 1.25 32.25 -19.72
C ASP A 204 2.39 32.20 -18.69
N PRO A 205 3.25 33.24 -18.64
CA PRO A 205 4.36 33.33 -17.70
C PRO A 205 3.92 33.28 -16.22
N LEU A 206 2.67 33.62 -15.89
CA LEU A 206 2.16 33.54 -14.52
C LEU A 206 2.14 32.10 -14.02
N VAL A 207 1.90 31.12 -14.90
CA VAL A 207 1.93 29.69 -14.54
C VAL A 207 3.31 29.29 -14.03
N ARG A 208 4.39 29.85 -14.60
CA ARG A 208 5.76 29.58 -14.15
C ARG A 208 6.01 30.15 -12.76
N MET A 209 5.49 31.35 -12.48
CA MET A 209 5.53 31.94 -11.14
C MET A 209 4.73 31.12 -10.12
N GLU A 210 3.56 30.59 -10.50
CA GLU A 210 2.78 29.67 -9.65
C GLU A 210 3.57 28.39 -9.34
N VAL A 211 4.26 27.81 -10.33
CA VAL A 211 5.14 26.64 -10.18
C VAL A 211 6.24 26.92 -9.16
N ASP A 212 6.97 28.02 -9.30
CA ASP A 212 8.04 28.39 -8.36
C ASP A 212 7.48 28.64 -6.94
N GLY A 213 6.30 29.28 -6.86
CA GLY A 213 5.55 29.47 -5.61
C GLY A 213 5.21 28.14 -4.94
N MET A 214 4.69 27.16 -5.68
CA MET A 214 4.37 25.83 -5.15
C MET A 214 5.63 25.06 -4.71
N ILE A 215 6.71 25.11 -5.49
CA ILE A 215 7.98 24.45 -5.17
C ILE A 215 8.59 25.02 -3.90
N SER A 216 8.47 26.34 -3.65
CA SER A 216 8.97 26.97 -2.41
C SER A 216 8.36 26.33 -1.14
N GLN A 217 7.17 25.75 -1.26
CA GLN A 217 6.43 25.10 -0.17
C GLN A 217 6.75 23.61 0.00
N TRP A 218 7.81 23.09 -0.63
CA TRP A 218 8.15 21.66 -0.58
C TRP A 218 8.28 21.10 0.85
N HIS A 219 8.73 21.91 1.80
CA HIS A 219 8.84 21.54 3.21
C HIS A 219 7.47 21.22 3.85
N ARG A 220 6.39 21.86 3.40
CA ARG A 220 5.02 21.55 3.84
C ARG A 220 4.58 20.18 3.34
N VAL A 221 4.94 19.82 2.11
CA VAL A 221 4.70 18.47 1.56
C VAL A 221 5.44 17.42 2.37
N LEU A 222 6.69 17.71 2.75
CA LEU A 222 7.49 16.85 3.62
C LEU A 222 6.85 16.68 5.01
N ALA A 223 6.35 17.76 5.61
CA ALA A 223 5.68 17.72 6.91
C ALA A 223 4.41 16.85 6.87
N VAL A 224 3.55 17.05 5.86
CA VAL A 224 2.34 16.23 5.65
C VAL A 224 2.70 14.76 5.41
N TYR A 225 3.74 14.48 4.63
CA TYR A 225 4.21 13.12 4.40
C TYR A 225 4.71 12.45 5.69
N THR A 226 5.39 13.20 6.54
CA THR A 226 5.86 12.72 7.85
C THR A 226 4.67 12.36 8.75
N ILE A 227 3.67 13.23 8.86
CA ILE A 227 2.43 12.96 9.61
C ILE A 227 1.72 11.72 9.05
N ARG A 228 1.65 11.61 7.72
CA ARG A 228 1.08 10.44 7.03
C ARG A 228 1.79 9.15 7.46
N LEU A 229 3.12 9.12 7.52
CA LEU A 229 3.89 7.95 7.95
C LEU A 229 3.70 7.61 9.44
N ILE A 230 3.50 8.59 10.31
CA ILE A 230 3.15 8.35 11.72
C ILE A 230 1.78 7.65 11.82
N ILE A 231 0.79 8.13 11.07
CA ILE A 231 -0.56 7.53 11.02
C ILE A 231 -0.53 6.13 10.40
N ALA A 232 0.40 5.84 9.49
CA ALA A 232 0.55 4.52 8.89
C ALA A 232 0.73 3.43 9.95
N LYS A 233 1.65 3.63 10.90
CA LYS A 233 1.94 2.63 11.93
C LYS A 233 0.77 2.43 12.90
N LEU A 234 0.07 3.51 13.24
CA LEU A 234 -1.16 3.44 14.03
C LEU A 234 -2.24 2.62 13.31
N THR A 235 -2.41 2.84 12.01
CA THR A 235 -3.41 2.13 11.21
C THR A 235 -3.06 0.65 11.04
N GLU A 236 -1.77 0.30 10.88
CA GLU A 236 -1.30 -1.08 10.90
C GLU A 236 -1.62 -1.76 12.23
N THR A 237 -1.36 -1.07 13.35
CA THR A 237 -1.63 -1.59 14.70
C THR A 237 -3.11 -1.91 14.90
N VAL A 238 -4.03 -1.06 14.42
CA VAL A 238 -5.48 -1.35 14.47
C VAL A 238 -5.83 -2.65 13.73
N ILE A 239 -5.23 -2.88 12.55
CA ILE A 239 -5.48 -4.10 11.78
C ILE A 239 -4.93 -5.33 12.49
N LEU A 240 -3.78 -5.21 13.15
CA LEU A 240 -3.15 -6.31 13.89
C LEU A 240 -3.88 -6.61 15.19
N GLU A 241 -4.32 -5.58 15.93
CA GLU A 241 -5.14 -5.73 17.13
C GLU A 241 -6.48 -6.39 16.82
N ASP A 242 -7.13 -6.07 15.70
CA ASP A 242 -8.32 -6.81 15.25
C ASP A 242 -8.06 -8.32 15.15
N ARG A 243 -6.84 -8.74 14.74
CA ARG A 243 -6.51 -10.18 14.62
C ARG A 243 -6.22 -10.80 15.98
N ARG A 244 -5.55 -10.05 16.84
CA ARG A 244 -5.27 -10.46 18.22
C ARG A 244 -6.57 -10.60 19.02
N CYS A 245 -7.48 -9.64 18.89
CA CYS A 245 -8.82 -9.69 19.48
C CYS A 245 -9.61 -10.90 18.99
N TYR A 246 -9.62 -11.18 17.70
CA TYR A 246 -10.34 -12.34 17.15
C TYR A 246 -9.92 -13.68 17.79
N LEU A 247 -8.62 -13.85 18.06
CA LEU A 247 -8.07 -15.03 18.73
C LEU A 247 -8.36 -15.03 20.23
N THR A 248 -8.24 -13.86 20.88
CA THR A 248 -8.49 -13.69 22.31
C THR A 248 -9.97 -13.93 22.65
N GLU A 249 -10.89 -13.47 21.80
CA GLU A 249 -12.35 -13.70 21.89
C GLU A 249 -12.71 -15.20 21.88
N ARG A 250 -11.81 -16.06 21.37
CA ARG A 250 -11.95 -17.52 21.32
C ARG A 250 -11.19 -18.24 22.44
N GLY A 251 -10.67 -17.49 23.41
CA GLY A 251 -9.95 -18.04 24.56
C GLY A 251 -8.49 -18.40 24.30
N TYR A 252 -7.91 -18.02 23.14
CA TYR A 252 -6.51 -18.29 22.85
C TYR A 252 -5.60 -17.17 23.35
N ASN A 253 -4.38 -17.53 23.73
CA ASN A 253 -3.37 -16.57 24.14
C ASN A 253 -2.63 -16.01 22.90
N ALA A 254 -2.98 -14.79 22.51
CA ALA A 254 -2.45 -14.13 21.32
C ALA A 254 -1.70 -12.83 21.65
N HIS A 255 -0.54 -12.64 21.03
CA HIS A 255 0.36 -11.51 21.25
C HIS A 255 0.81 -10.90 19.93
N LEU A 256 1.04 -9.58 19.94
CA LEU A 256 1.73 -8.88 18.87
C LEU A 256 3.18 -8.63 19.30
N VAL A 257 4.14 -9.14 18.54
CA VAL A 257 5.56 -9.06 18.89
C VAL A 257 6.36 -8.49 17.72
N ALA A 258 7.12 -7.43 17.97
CA ALA A 258 8.09 -6.90 17.00
C ALA A 258 9.31 -7.84 16.94
N LEU A 259 9.28 -8.82 16.03
CA LEU A 259 10.27 -9.90 15.99
C LEU A 259 11.59 -9.54 15.31
N PHE A 260 11.59 -8.56 14.41
CA PHE A 260 12.80 -8.14 13.72
C PHE A 260 12.90 -6.62 13.59
N ASP A 261 14.08 -6.17 13.19
CA ASP A 261 14.34 -4.76 12.94
C ASP A 261 13.44 -4.25 11.80
N PRO A 262 12.63 -3.19 12.03
CA PRO A 262 11.76 -2.62 11.00
C PRO A 262 12.52 -2.06 9.79
N ARG A 263 13.84 -1.84 9.90
CA ARG A 263 14.72 -1.46 8.78
C ARG A 263 15.01 -2.63 7.84
N LEU A 264 15.00 -3.87 8.35
CA LEU A 264 15.14 -5.07 7.51
C LEU A 264 13.83 -5.38 6.78
N SER A 265 12.71 -5.24 7.49
CA SER A 265 11.39 -5.33 6.89
C SER A 265 10.39 -4.52 7.69
N ALA A 266 9.67 -3.64 6.98
CA ALA A 266 8.58 -2.83 7.51
C ALA A 266 7.50 -3.66 8.24
N ARG A 267 7.36 -4.95 7.90
CA ARG A 267 6.35 -5.87 8.47
C ARG A 267 6.92 -6.68 9.62
N ASN A 268 7.42 -5.98 10.63
CA ASN A 268 8.14 -6.58 11.74
C ASN A 268 7.29 -7.08 12.90
N ILE A 269 6.00 -6.75 12.92
CA ILE A 269 5.11 -7.19 13.98
C ILE A 269 4.46 -8.52 13.58
N ALA A 270 4.76 -9.56 14.34
CA ALA A 270 4.14 -10.86 14.22
C ALA A 270 2.93 -10.98 15.14
N LEU A 271 1.86 -11.58 14.64
CA LEU A 271 0.81 -12.16 15.46
C LEU A 271 1.24 -13.57 15.87
N ILE A 272 1.46 -13.76 17.17
CA ILE A 272 1.82 -15.04 17.77
C ILE A 272 0.63 -15.56 18.56
N CYS A 273 0.25 -16.81 18.36
CA CYS A 273 -0.81 -17.45 19.15
C CYS A 273 -0.41 -18.86 19.54
N ILE A 274 -0.72 -19.24 20.78
CA ILE A 274 -0.50 -20.60 21.30
C ILE A 274 -1.84 -21.15 21.79
N LYS A 275 -2.18 -22.36 21.34
CA LYS A 275 -3.35 -23.13 21.83
C LYS A 275 -2.91 -24.19 22.84
#